data_AF-A0A6L7X8W2-F1
#
_entry.id   AF-A0A6L7X8W2-F1
#
_cell.length_a   1.000
_cell.length_b   1.000
_cell.length_c   1.000
_cell.angle_alpha   90.00
_cell.angle_beta   90.00
_cell.angle_gamma   90.00
#
_symmetry.space_group_name_H-M   'P 1'
#
loop_
_entity.id
_entity.type
_entity.pdbx_description
1 polymer ?
#
loop_
_entity_poly.entity_id
_entity_poly.type
_entity_poly.pdbx_seq_one_letter_code
_entity_poly.pdbx_strand_id
1 'polypeptide(L)'
;MVWGLAGWSAPQSADAVVGALTAAGVPASTVEWPSDLYEDPQLTHREFFVTLDHSVMGPTPYDGLVTRFSGGTARLRRAAPAIGEHTHQVLSEILSVPDDEITDALVAGALQ
;
A
#
# COMPACT_ATOMS: atom_id res chain seq x y z
N MET A 1 -23.32 35.64 4.29
CA MET A 1 -22.30 36.31 5.11
C MET A 1 -21.43 35.23 5.71
N VAL A 2 -20.21 35.01 5.20
CA VAL A 2 -19.28 34.04 5.80
C VAL A 2 -18.29 34.86 6.63
N TRP A 3 -18.50 34.91 7.95
CA TRP A 3 -17.55 35.50 8.90
C TRP A 3 -16.66 34.41 9.48
N GLY A 4 -15.45 34.77 9.92
CA GLY A 4 -14.51 33.85 10.57
C GLY A 4 -13.56 33.12 9.61
N LEU A 5 -13.07 31.95 10.02
CA LEU A 5 -11.99 31.22 9.35
C LEU A 5 -12.28 30.97 7.86
N ALA A 6 -13.49 30.51 7.55
CA ALA A 6 -13.89 30.20 6.17
C ALA A 6 -13.93 31.43 5.25
N GLY A 7 -14.33 32.60 5.78
CA GLY A 7 -14.34 33.85 5.01
C GLY A 7 -12.92 34.36 4.73
N TRP A 8 -12.00 34.15 5.68
CA TRP A 8 -10.59 34.50 5.53
C TRP A 8 -9.84 33.54 4.61
N SER A 9 -10.08 32.22 4.69
CA SER A 9 -9.34 31.21 3.93
C SER A 9 -9.84 31.04 2.49
N ALA A 10 -11.14 31.21 2.23
CA ALA A 10 -11.74 30.97 0.90
C ALA A 10 -11.07 31.69 -0.29
N PRO A 11 -10.60 32.95 -0.19
CA PRO A 11 -9.96 33.62 -1.33
C PRO A 11 -8.48 33.25 -1.54
N GLN A 12 -7.89 32.40 -0.70
CA GLN A 12 -6.46 32.05 -0.73
C GLN A 12 -6.26 30.62 -1.26
N SER A 13 -5.07 30.31 -1.76
CA SER A 13 -4.72 28.91 -2.05
C SER A 13 -4.55 28.12 -0.75
N ALA A 14 -4.74 26.80 -0.83
CA ALA A 14 -4.56 25.91 0.31
C ALA A 14 -3.13 26.02 0.90
N ASP A 15 -2.11 26.07 0.05
CA ASP A 15 -0.71 26.24 0.45
C ASP A 15 -0.45 27.55 1.20
N ALA A 16 -1.05 28.65 0.74
CA ALA A 16 -0.91 29.95 1.40
C ALA A 16 -1.54 29.93 2.79
N VAL A 17 -2.72 29.30 2.92
CA VAL A 17 -3.40 29.14 4.21
C VAL A 17 -2.60 28.25 5.16
N VAL A 18 -2.10 27.11 4.69
CA VAL A 18 -1.25 26.20 5.47
C VAL A 18 0.03 26.92 5.91
N GLY A 19 0.69 27.65 5.01
CA GLY A 19 1.88 28.44 5.34
C GLY A 19 1.62 29.49 6.41
N ALA A 20 0.51 30.23 6.30
CA ALA A 20 0.14 31.24 7.28
C ALA A 20 -0.17 30.63 8.67
N LEU A 21 -0.93 29.53 8.71
CA LEU A 21 -1.30 28.85 9.95
C LEU A 21 -0.07 28.22 10.63
N THR A 22 0.77 27.51 9.88
CA THR A 22 1.97 26.85 10.41
C THR A 22 3.00 27.86 10.91
N ALA A 23 3.18 29.00 10.22
CA ALA A 23 4.02 30.11 10.70
C ALA A 23 3.52 30.72 12.01
N ALA A 24 2.21 30.68 12.27
CA ALA A 24 1.60 31.08 13.53
C ALA A 24 1.61 29.97 14.61
N GLY A 25 2.22 28.82 14.33
CA GLY A 25 2.28 27.67 15.25
C GLY A 25 1.01 26.81 15.27
N VAL A 26 0.09 27.02 14.33
CA VAL A 26 -1.12 26.21 14.18
C VAL A 26 -0.85 25.05 13.22
N PRO A 27 -0.96 23.79 13.66
CA PRO A 27 -0.81 22.64 12.76
C PRO A 27 -1.90 22.65 11.69
N ALA A 28 -1.48 22.66 10.42
CA ALA A 28 -2.36 22.62 9.27
C ALA A 28 -1.68 21.85 8.13
N SER A 29 -2.47 21.18 7.30
CA SER A 29 -2.04 20.58 6.04
C SER A 29 -3.13 20.79 4.98
N THR A 30 -2.76 20.59 3.73
CA THR A 30 -3.70 20.46 2.63
C THR A 30 -4.47 19.14 2.73
N VAL A 31 -5.63 19.09 2.08
CA VAL A 31 -6.38 17.84 1.88
C VAL A 31 -5.95 17.30 0.52
N GLU A 32 -5.20 16.20 0.55
CA GLU A 32 -4.62 15.57 -0.64
C GLU A 32 -5.58 14.53 -1.25
N TRP A 33 -5.45 14.31 -2.56
CA TRP A 33 -6.09 13.20 -3.25
C TRP A 33 -5.26 11.91 -3.09
N PRO A 34 -5.88 10.72 -3.24
CA PRO A 34 -5.14 9.46 -3.19
C PRO A 34 -4.00 9.36 -4.22
N SER A 35 -4.11 10.05 -5.36
CA SER A 35 -3.06 10.11 -6.37
C SER A 35 -1.78 10.79 -5.87
N ASP A 36 -1.93 11.77 -4.98
CA ASP A 36 -0.85 12.67 -4.56
C ASP A 36 0.12 11.94 -3.61
N LEU A 37 -0.32 10.84 -3.01
CA LEU A 37 0.50 10.00 -2.14
C LEU A 37 1.79 9.53 -2.81
N TYR A 38 1.77 9.24 -4.11
CA TYR A 38 2.96 8.76 -4.84
C TYR A 38 4.00 9.85 -5.06
N GLU A 39 3.62 11.12 -4.92
CA GLU A 39 4.49 12.28 -5.05
C GLU A 39 4.81 12.93 -3.69
N ASP A 40 4.22 12.43 -2.60
CA ASP A 40 4.43 12.97 -1.26
C ASP A 40 5.92 12.89 -0.85
N PRO A 41 6.55 14.03 -0.50
CA PRO A 41 7.97 14.08 -0.17
C PRO A 41 8.33 13.22 1.05
N GLN A 42 7.43 13.08 2.02
CA GLN A 42 7.67 12.32 3.24
C GLN A 42 7.54 10.82 3.00
N LEU A 43 6.58 10.37 2.19
CA LEU A 43 6.46 8.97 1.77
C LEU A 43 7.62 8.56 0.87
N THR A 44 8.08 9.45 0.00
CA THR A 44 9.30 9.27 -0.81
C THR A 44 10.53 9.13 0.08
N HIS A 45 10.74 10.06 1.02
CA HIS A 45 11.86 10.01 1.98
C HIS A 45 11.85 8.72 2.82
N ARG A 46 10.66 8.17 3.10
CA ARG A 46 10.49 6.94 3.86
C ARG A 46 10.65 5.67 3.04
N GLU A 47 10.79 5.77 1.72
CA GLU A 47 10.74 4.63 0.77
C GLU A 47 9.47 3.81 1.00
N PHE A 48 8.33 4.50 1.19
CA PHE A 48 7.09 3.85 1.64
C PHE A 48 6.51 2.93 0.57
N PHE A 49 6.40 3.39 -0.68
CA PHE A 49 5.90 2.54 -1.76
C PHE A 49 7.03 1.67 -2.32
N VAL A 50 6.78 0.37 -2.40
CA VAL A 50 7.73 -0.62 -2.93
C VAL A 50 7.12 -1.26 -4.17
N THR A 51 7.80 -1.15 -5.30
CA THR A 51 7.37 -1.84 -6.52
C THR A 51 7.72 -3.32 -6.43
N LEU A 52 6.72 -4.18 -6.56
CA LEU A 52 6.87 -5.64 -6.62
C LEU A 52 6.32 -6.15 -7.94
N ASP A 53 6.91 -7.22 -8.45
CA ASP A 53 6.45 -7.87 -9.67
C ASP A 53 5.34 -8.87 -9.34
N HIS A 54 4.10 -8.53 -9.69
CA HIS A 54 2.94 -9.39 -9.49
C HIS A 54 2.71 -10.26 -10.72
N SER A 55 2.55 -11.57 -10.52
CA SER A 55 2.44 -12.57 -11.61
C SER A 55 1.40 -12.25 -12.68
N VAL A 56 0.32 -11.53 -12.31
CA VAL A 56 -0.77 -11.13 -13.24
C VAL A 56 -0.70 -9.66 -13.66
N MET A 57 -0.21 -8.76 -12.80
CA MET A 57 -0.29 -7.31 -13.01
C MET A 57 1.04 -6.70 -13.47
N GLY A 58 2.13 -7.47 -13.41
CA GLY A 58 3.48 -6.98 -13.61
C GLY A 58 3.95 -6.06 -12.47
N PRO A 59 4.91 -5.16 -12.74
CA PRO A 59 5.45 -4.23 -11.76
C PRO A 59 4.36 -3.29 -11.21
N THR A 60 4.02 -3.45 -9.93
CA THR A 60 2.93 -2.72 -9.27
C THR A 60 3.43 -2.11 -7.95
N PRO A 61 3.06 -0.86 -7.60
CA PRO A 61 3.40 -0.30 -6.30
C PRO A 61 2.58 -0.96 -5.18
N TYR A 62 3.26 -1.34 -4.10
CA TYR A 62 2.66 -1.83 -2.87
C TYR A 62 2.97 -0.88 -1.72
N ASP A 63 2.00 -0.71 -0.82
CA ASP A 63 2.19 -0.03 0.45
C ASP A 63 3.24 -0.78 1.29
N GLY A 64 4.30 -0.07 1.66
CA GLY A 64 5.35 -0.61 2.51
C GLY A 64 4.92 -0.71 3.96
N LEU A 65 5.90 -0.97 4.82
CA LEU A 65 5.64 -1.09 6.25
C LEU A 65 5.36 0.30 6.86
N VAL A 66 4.18 0.45 7.46
CA VAL A 66 3.76 1.68 8.14
C VAL A 66 4.69 2.05 9.31
N THR A 67 5.30 1.04 9.95
CA THR A 67 6.21 1.21 11.09
C THR A 67 7.62 0.77 10.74
N ARG A 68 8.63 1.55 11.17
CA ARG A 68 10.04 1.21 11.07
C ARG A 68 10.61 1.02 12.47
N PHE A 69 11.24 -0.12 12.70
CA PHE A 69 11.99 -0.41 13.92
C PHE A 69 13.48 -0.21 13.65
N SER A 70 14.22 0.38 14.58
CA SER A 70 15.65 0.66 14.42
C SER A 70 16.49 -0.61 14.17
N GLY A 71 16.11 -1.74 14.76
CA GLY A 71 16.68 -3.07 14.49
C GLY A 71 15.90 -3.91 13.47
N GLY A 72 14.88 -3.34 12.81
CA GLY A 72 13.93 -4.07 11.98
C GLY A 72 14.43 -4.36 10.57
N THR A 73 14.54 -5.63 10.23
CA THR A 73 14.83 -6.12 8.87
C THR A 73 13.57 -6.46 8.06
N ALA A 74 12.38 -6.27 8.63
CA ALA A 74 11.13 -6.56 7.96
C ALA A 74 10.98 -5.70 6.70
N ARG A 75 10.65 -6.33 5.57
CA ARG A 75 10.38 -5.71 4.27
C ARG A 75 9.31 -6.56 3.57
N LEU A 76 8.52 -5.95 2.67
CA LEU A 76 7.70 -6.75 1.75
C LEU A 76 8.64 -7.56 0.85
N ARG A 77 8.42 -8.87 0.76
CA ARG A 77 9.33 -9.81 0.07
C ARG A 77 8.82 -10.27 -1.29
N ARG A 78 7.50 -10.29 -1.47
CA ARG A 78 6.85 -10.78 -2.68
C ARG A 78 5.49 -10.10 -2.82
N ALA A 79 5.02 -9.99 -4.06
CA ALA A 79 3.69 -9.51 -4.39
C ALA A 79 2.61 -10.43 -3.78
N ALA A 80 1.37 -9.97 -3.80
CA ALA A 80 0.24 -10.81 -3.42
C ALA A 80 0.20 -12.06 -4.35
N PRO A 81 -0.10 -13.25 -3.81
CA PRO A 81 -0.20 -14.45 -4.64
C PRO A 81 -1.42 -14.39 -5.55
N ALA A 82 -1.31 -14.96 -6.75
CA ALA A 82 -2.47 -15.28 -7.56
C ALA A 82 -3.32 -16.37 -6.89
N ILE A 83 -4.58 -16.48 -7.33
CA ILE A 83 -5.45 -17.56 -6.89
C ILE A 83 -4.81 -18.90 -7.28
N GLY A 84 -4.65 -19.79 -6.31
CA GLY A 84 -4.07 -21.12 -6.51
C GLY A 84 -2.53 -21.18 -6.50
N GLU A 85 -1.82 -20.05 -6.46
CA GLU A 85 -0.36 -19.99 -6.68
C GLU A 85 0.46 -20.92 -5.77
N HIS A 86 0.00 -21.13 -4.54
CA HIS A 86 0.68 -21.98 -3.55
C HIS A 86 -0.08 -23.28 -3.23
N THR A 87 -1.16 -23.62 -3.95
CA THR A 87 -2.01 -24.79 -3.66
C THR A 87 -1.19 -26.09 -3.65
N HIS A 88 -0.44 -26.35 -4.73
CA HIS A 88 0.40 -27.54 -4.83
C HIS A 88 1.43 -27.58 -3.71
N GLN A 89 2.15 -26.47 -3.48
CA GLN A 89 3.18 -26.39 -2.43
C GLN A 89 2.62 -26.75 -1.06
N VAL A 90 1.46 -26.22 -0.69
CA VAL A 90 0.83 -26.49 0.61
C VAL A 90 0.40 -27.96 0.70
N LEU A 91 -0.24 -28.49 -0.34
CA LEU A 91 -0.74 -29.87 -0.33
C LEU A 91 0.42 -30.88 -0.25
N SER A 92 1.47 -30.70 -1.06
CA SER A 92 2.59 -31.65 -1.11
C SER A 92 3.59 -31.45 0.04
N GLU A 93 4.06 -30.22 0.28
CA GLU A 93 5.17 -30.00 1.23
C GLU A 93 4.70 -29.89 2.69
N ILE A 94 3.53 -29.30 2.92
CA ILE A 94 3.02 -29.04 4.29
C ILE A 94 2.09 -30.14 4.75
N LEU A 95 1.18 -30.59 3.88
CA LEU A 95 0.17 -31.59 4.20
C LEU A 95 0.57 -33.01 3.78
N SER A 96 1.67 -33.16 3.01
CA SER A 96 2.17 -34.45 2.54
C SER A 96 1.13 -35.28 1.78
N VAL A 97 0.24 -34.60 1.05
CA VAL A 97 -0.72 -35.23 0.15
C VAL A 97 0.04 -35.80 -1.05
N PRO A 98 -0.19 -37.07 -1.42
CA PRO A 98 0.41 -37.67 -2.61
C PRO A 98 0.07 -36.94 -3.91
N ASP A 99 1.03 -36.85 -4.83
CA ASP A 99 0.88 -36.12 -6.11
C ASP A 99 -0.25 -36.67 -6.99
N ASP A 100 -0.56 -37.97 -6.89
CA ASP A 100 -1.67 -38.60 -7.61
C ASP A 100 -3.03 -38.10 -7.09
N GLU A 101 -3.20 -37.97 -5.78
CA GLU A 101 -4.42 -37.41 -5.18
C GLU A 101 -4.60 -35.92 -5.52
N ILE A 102 -3.51 -35.15 -5.51
CA ILE A 102 -3.53 -33.74 -5.95
C ILE A 102 -3.94 -33.65 -7.42
N THR A 103 -3.39 -34.52 -8.27
CA THR A 103 -3.71 -34.58 -9.69
C THR A 103 -5.17 -34.93 -9.93
N ASP A 104 -5.70 -35.93 -9.22
CA ASP A 104 -7.11 -36.33 -9.30
C ASP A 104 -8.03 -35.17 -8.90
N ALA A 105 -7.69 -34.43 -7.84
CA ALA A 105 -8.43 -33.25 -7.40
C ALA A 105 -8.39 -32.09 -8.41
N LEU A 106 -7.26 -31.89 -9.09
CA LEU A 106 -7.13 -30.91 -10.19
C LEU A 106 -7.99 -31.32 -11.39
N VAL A 107 -7.94 -32.58 -11.81
CA VAL A 107 -8.74 -33.10 -12.94
C VAL A 107 -10.24 -33.05 -12.64
N ALA A 108 -10.62 -33.31 -11.39
CA ALA A 108 -12.00 -33.20 -10.92
C ALA A 108 -12.51 -31.74 -10.81
N GLY A 109 -11.63 -30.74 -10.97
CA GLY A 109 -11.96 -29.33 -10.81
C GLY A 109 -12.19 -28.91 -9.36
N ALA A 110 -11.77 -29.72 -8.40
CA ALA A 110 -11.84 -29.40 -6.97
C ALA A 110 -10.72 -28.44 -6.53
N LEU A 111 -9.64 -28.34 -7.31
CA LEU A 111 -8.54 -27.41 -7.14
C LEU A 111 -8.37 -26.54 -8.40
N GLN A 112 -7.83 -25.34 -8.22
CA GLN A 112 -7.41 -24.43 -9.30
C GLN A 112 -5.89 -24.49 -9.49
#